data_AF-A0A2V7JNP5-F1
#
_entry.id   AF-A0A2V7JNP5-F1
#
_cell.length_a   1.000
_cell.length_b   1.000
_cell.length_c   1.000
_cell.angle_alpha   90.00
_cell.angle_beta   90.00
_cell.angle_gamma   90.00
#
_symmetry.space_group_name_H-M   'P 1'
#
loop_
_entity.id
_entity.type
_entity.pdbx_description
1 polymer ?
#
loop_
_entity_poly.entity_id
_entity_poly.type
_entity_poly.pdbx_seq_one_letter_code
_entity_poly.pdbx_strand_id
1 'polypeptide(L)'
;MSASPPPADAWRHWDLHPSVMIGLALLGGLYVFWGGLAAPRRRVASFVAALAVLGLALNGPLHNLSDSYLFSAHMLQHLVLTLAFPPLLLYGTPAWVVRPLLRPGWLLAFARWATRPLAAGILFSVPITLWHF
;
A
#
# COMPACT_ATOMS: atom_id res chain seq x y z
N MET A 1 18.23 -16.97 -19.51
CA MET A 1 18.80 -16.92 -18.16
C MET A 1 19.62 -15.64 -18.06
N SER A 2 18.98 -14.51 -17.78
CA SER A 2 19.68 -13.27 -17.44
C SER A 2 20.21 -13.42 -16.02
N ALA A 3 21.52 -13.30 -15.84
CA ALA A 3 22.15 -13.33 -14.53
C ALA A 3 21.57 -12.22 -13.66
N SER A 4 21.11 -12.57 -12.47
CA SER A 4 20.65 -11.62 -11.47
C SER A 4 21.78 -10.62 -11.15
N PRO A 5 21.52 -9.31 -11.16
CA PRO A 5 22.54 -8.31 -10.91
C PRO A 5 23.08 -8.44 -9.47
N PRO A 6 24.37 -8.14 -9.22
CA PRO A 6 24.94 -8.23 -7.88
C PRO A 6 24.19 -7.31 -6.90
N PRO A 7 24.18 -7.61 -5.59
CA PRO A 7 23.35 -6.94 -4.59
C PRO A 7 23.61 -5.42 -4.47
N ALA A 8 24.76 -4.92 -4.91
CA ALA A 8 25.05 -3.49 -4.99
C ALA A 8 24.23 -2.77 -6.08
N ASP A 9 23.90 -3.48 -7.16
CA ASP A 9 23.20 -2.94 -8.32
C ASP A 9 21.67 -2.99 -8.13
N ALA A 10 21.17 -3.90 -7.29
CA ALA A 10 19.75 -4.02 -6.95
C ALA A 10 19.15 -2.73 -6.33
N TRP A 11 19.97 -1.91 -5.67
CA TRP A 11 19.57 -0.60 -5.12
C TRP A 11 19.40 0.49 -6.19
N ARG A 12 20.01 0.30 -7.36
CA ARG A 12 19.99 1.26 -8.48
C ARG A 12 19.02 0.86 -9.58
N HIS A 13 18.58 -0.40 -9.63
CA HIS A 13 17.61 -0.88 -10.61
C HIS A 13 16.19 -0.60 -10.11
N TRP A 14 15.49 0.25 -10.86
CA TRP A 14 14.09 0.57 -10.64
C TRP A 14 13.27 -0.05 -11.76
N ASP A 15 12.58 -1.14 -11.44
CA ASP A 15 11.62 -1.77 -12.34
C ASP A 15 10.29 -1.05 -12.19
N LEU A 16 10.10 -0.03 -13.03
CA LEU A 16 8.89 0.77 -13.04
C LEU A 16 7.76 -0.02 -13.70
N HIS A 17 7.01 -0.78 -12.91
CA HIS A 17 5.84 -1.48 -13.42
C HIS A 17 4.75 -0.47 -13.82
N PRO A 18 4.23 -0.54 -15.05
CA PRO A 18 3.17 0.36 -15.53
C PRO A 18 1.92 0.31 -14.66
N SER A 19 1.57 -0.87 -14.14
CA SER A 19 0.42 -1.07 -13.24
C SER A 19 0.51 -0.26 -11.95
N VAL A 20 1.70 -0.16 -11.36
CA VAL A 20 1.95 0.60 -10.14
C VAL A 20 1.89 2.10 -10.43
N MET A 21 2.45 2.54 -11.56
CA MET A 21 2.35 3.94 -12.00
C MET A 21 0.90 4.35 -12.24
N ILE A 22 0.10 3.50 -12.90
CA ILE A 22 -1.32 3.71 -13.09
C ILE A 22 -2.04 3.77 -11.73
N GLY A 23 -1.71 2.86 -10.81
CA GLY A 23 -2.28 2.86 -9.45
C GLY A 23 -1.98 4.15 -8.67
N LEU A 24 -0.72 4.62 -8.69
CA LEU A 24 -0.33 5.89 -8.06
C LEU A 24 -1.03 7.08 -8.71
N ALA A 25 -1.07 7.12 -10.05
CA ALA A 25 -1.73 8.19 -10.79
C ALA A 25 -3.24 8.23 -10.53
N LEU A 26 -3.90 7.08 -10.45
CA LEU A 26 -5.32 6.98 -10.12
C LEU A 26 -5.59 7.41 -8.68
N LEU A 27 -4.83 6.92 -7.70
CA LEU A 27 -5.00 7.29 -6.29
C LEU A 27 -4.72 8.77 -6.06
N GLY A 28 -3.61 9.28 -6.60
CA GLY A 28 -3.24 10.69 -6.55
C GLY A 28 -4.27 11.57 -7.27
N GLY A 29 -4.67 11.19 -8.48
CA GLY A 29 -5.68 11.88 -9.28
C GLY A 29 -7.03 11.94 -8.58
N LEU A 30 -7.48 10.83 -7.97
CA LEU A 30 -8.72 10.78 -7.20
C LEU A 30 -8.63 11.68 -5.95
N TYR A 31 -7.50 11.67 -5.24
CA TYR A 31 -7.27 12.55 -4.10
C TYR A 31 -7.36 14.03 -4.48
N VAL A 32 -6.75 14.41 -5.62
CA VAL A 32 -6.83 15.77 -6.15
C VAL A 32 -8.25 16.12 -6.59
N PHE A 33 -8.89 15.24 -7.36
CA PHE A 33 -10.24 15.43 -7.89
C PHE A 33 -11.29 15.63 -6.78
N TRP A 34 -11.15 14.92 -5.65
CA TRP A 34 -12.05 15.06 -4.51
C TRP A 34 -11.65 16.19 -3.54
N GLY A 35 -10.71 17.05 -3.93
CA GLY A 35 -10.31 18.23 -3.17
C GLY A 35 -9.42 17.92 -1.95
N GLY A 36 -8.67 16.81 -1.98
CA GLY A 36 -7.73 16.45 -0.92
C GLY A 36 -6.61 17.48 -0.71
N LEU A 37 -6.27 18.28 -1.73
CA LEU A 37 -5.31 19.39 -1.61
C LEU A 37 -5.78 20.51 -0.67
N ALA A 38 -7.09 20.65 -0.45
CA ALA A 38 -7.64 21.61 0.50
C ALA A 38 -7.44 21.16 1.97
N ALA A 39 -6.97 19.93 2.19
CA ALA A 39 -6.66 19.42 3.53
C ALA A 39 -5.38 20.08 4.10
N PRO A 40 -5.22 20.12 5.43
CA PRO A 40 -3.99 20.62 6.06
C PRO A 40 -2.76 19.86 5.56
N ARG A 41 -1.62 20.57 5.44
CA ARG A 41 -0.35 20.05 4.89
C ARG A 41 0.09 18.72 5.51
N ARG A 42 -0.21 18.47 6.80
CA ARG A 42 0.11 17.21 7.49
C ARG A 42 -0.67 16.00 6.91
N ARG A 43 -1.91 16.19 6.48
CA ARG A 43 -2.72 15.12 5.85
C ARG A 43 -2.25 14.86 4.43
N VAL A 44 -2.00 15.92 3.66
CA VAL A 44 -1.41 15.80 2.32
C VAL A 44 -0.06 15.08 2.39
N ALA A 45 0.81 15.45 3.34
CA ALA A 45 2.09 14.79 3.56
C ALA A 45 1.93 13.30 3.92
N SER A 46 0.96 12.94 4.76
CA SER A 46 0.66 11.53 5.05
C SER A 46 0.16 10.75 3.83
N PHE A 47 -0.68 11.37 3.00
CA PHE A 47 -1.16 10.75 1.77
C PHE A 47 -0.01 10.54 0.76
N VAL A 48 0.83 11.55 0.58
CA VAL A 48 2.04 11.46 -0.25
C VAL A 48 2.98 10.39 0.31
N ALA A 49 3.15 10.31 1.64
CA ALA A 49 3.94 9.26 2.26
C ALA A 49 3.34 7.86 2.01
N ALA A 50 2.01 7.71 2.02
CA ALA A 50 1.36 6.45 1.64
C ALA A 50 1.69 6.06 0.18
N LEU A 51 1.60 7.00 -0.76
CA LEU A 51 1.96 6.76 -2.17
C LEU A 51 3.45 6.44 -2.33
N ALA A 52 4.32 7.10 -1.57
CA ALA A 52 5.76 6.83 -1.56
C ALA A 52 6.04 5.42 -1.03
N VAL A 53 5.40 5.01 0.07
CA VAL A 53 5.50 3.65 0.61
C VAL A 53 5.06 2.61 -0.43
N LEU A 54 3.92 2.84 -1.09
CA LEU A 54 3.42 1.95 -2.13
C LEU A 54 4.40 1.86 -3.32
N GLY A 55 4.89 3.00 -3.81
CA GLY A 55 5.83 3.06 -4.92
C GLY A 55 7.17 2.39 -4.60
N LEU A 56 7.73 2.64 -3.41
CA LEU A 56 8.99 2.05 -2.97
C LEU A 56 8.87 0.54 -2.73
N ALA A 57 7.73 0.08 -2.20
CA ALA A 57 7.50 -1.33 -1.92
C ALA A 57 7.26 -2.17 -3.19
N LEU A 58 6.68 -1.58 -4.26
CA LEU A 58 6.33 -2.32 -5.49
C LEU A 58 7.24 -2.06 -6.70
N ASN A 59 7.91 -0.92 -6.80
CA ASN A 59 8.81 -0.59 -7.93
C ASN A 59 10.26 -0.31 -7.49
N GLY A 60 10.50 -0.28 -6.18
CA GLY A 60 11.81 0.08 -5.63
C GLY A 60 12.73 -1.13 -5.43
N PRO A 61 13.91 -0.88 -4.85
CA PRO A 61 14.89 -1.91 -4.49
C PRO A 61 14.30 -3.03 -3.64
N LEU A 62 13.27 -2.72 -2.85
CA LEU A 62 12.60 -3.68 -1.97
C LEU A 62 11.87 -4.77 -2.76
N HIS A 63 11.26 -4.42 -3.91
CA HIS A 63 10.65 -5.41 -4.80
C HIS A 63 11.72 -6.33 -5.40
N ASN A 64 12.82 -5.76 -5.88
CA ASN A 64 13.91 -6.55 -6.46
C ASN A 64 14.63 -7.44 -5.43
N LEU A 65 14.84 -6.96 -4.20
CA LEU A 65 15.39 -7.77 -3.10
C LEU A 65 14.42 -8.88 -2.66
N SER A 66 13.12 -8.58 -2.63
CA SER A 66 12.04 -9.52 -2.31
C SER A 66 11.95 -10.64 -3.35
N ASP A 67 11.96 -10.28 -4.64
CA ASP A 67 11.82 -11.23 -5.75
C ASP A 67 13.08 -12.07 -5.98
N SER A 68 14.27 -11.48 -5.80
CA SER A 68 15.50 -12.12 -6.28
C SER A 68 16.37 -12.76 -5.20
N TYR A 69 16.29 -12.36 -3.92
CA TYR A 69 17.34 -12.74 -2.95
C TYR A 69 16.93 -13.00 -1.50
N LEU A 70 15.90 -12.36 -0.92
CA LEU A 70 15.66 -12.46 0.52
C LEU A 70 14.18 -12.65 0.89
N PHE A 71 13.86 -13.82 1.44
CA PHE A 71 12.56 -14.09 2.07
C PHE A 71 12.21 -13.07 3.17
N SER A 72 13.20 -12.59 3.93
CA SER A 72 12.99 -11.54 4.94
C SER A 72 12.59 -10.19 4.33
N ALA A 73 13.14 -9.85 3.15
CA ALA A 73 12.74 -8.63 2.42
C ALA A 73 11.32 -8.79 1.87
N HIS A 74 10.98 -10.00 1.39
CA HIS A 74 9.63 -10.36 0.96
C HIS A 74 8.59 -10.22 2.10
N MET A 75 8.88 -10.75 3.30
CA MET A 75 8.01 -10.57 4.46
C MET A 75 7.89 -9.10 4.89
N LEU A 76 9.01 -8.36 4.86
CA LEU A 76 9.00 -6.94 5.19
C LEU A 76 8.11 -6.15 4.22
N GLN A 77 8.15 -6.45 2.93
CA GLN A 77 7.27 -5.85 1.93
C GLN A 77 5.79 -6.08 2.27
N HIS A 78 5.41 -7.32 2.59
CA HIS A 78 4.03 -7.64 3.00
C HIS A 78 3.61 -6.89 4.27
N LEU A 79 4.49 -6.80 5.28
CA LEU A 79 4.20 -6.09 6.52
C LEU A 79 4.06 -4.59 6.31
N VAL A 80 4.95 -3.97 5.52
CA VAL A 80 4.89 -2.53 5.22
C VAL A 80 3.60 -2.19 4.45
N LEU A 81 3.22 -3.02 3.47
CA LEU A 81 1.99 -2.81 2.69
C LEU A 81 0.71 -3.04 3.48
N THR A 82 0.73 -3.92 4.49
CA THR A 82 -0.47 -4.19 5.31
C THR A 82 -0.58 -3.33 6.55
N LEU A 83 0.54 -2.90 7.14
CA LEU A 83 0.56 -2.14 8.40
C LEU A 83 0.82 -0.65 8.22
N ALA A 84 1.66 -0.23 7.28
CA ALA A 84 2.02 1.18 7.12
C ALA A 84 1.14 1.89 6.08
N PHE A 85 0.93 1.28 4.92
CA PHE A 85 0.18 1.90 3.84
C PHE A 85 -1.28 2.23 4.21
N PRO A 86 -2.09 1.31 4.79
CA PRO A 86 -3.50 1.60 5.09
C PRO A 86 -3.73 2.75 6.09
N PRO A 87 -3.02 2.85 7.24
CA PRO A 87 -3.23 3.96 8.17
C PRO A 87 -2.69 5.28 7.62
N LEU A 88 -1.57 5.29 6.88
CA LEU A 88 -1.04 6.50 6.23
C LEU A 88 -2.03 7.05 5.20
N LEU A 89 -2.63 6.16 4.40
CA LEU A 89 -3.64 6.50 3.41
C LEU A 89 -4.90 7.00 4.11
N LEU A 90 -5.40 6.30 5.13
CA LEU A 90 -6.61 6.69 5.85
C LEU A 90 -6.46 8.02 6.59
N TYR A 91 -5.32 8.26 7.24
CA TYR A 91 -5.05 9.53 7.91
C TYR A 91 -4.88 10.69 6.93
N GLY A 92 -4.23 10.42 5.79
CA GLY A 92 -4.04 11.41 4.74
C GLY A 92 -5.34 11.78 4.02
N THR A 93 -6.31 10.86 3.98
CA THR A 93 -7.59 11.08 3.28
C THR A 93 -8.56 11.87 4.18
N PRO A 94 -8.96 13.10 3.80
CA PRO A 94 -9.84 13.91 4.64
C PRO A 94 -11.27 13.34 4.68
N ALA A 95 -12.01 13.65 5.75
CA ALA A 95 -13.32 13.04 6.02
C ALA A 95 -14.36 13.28 4.91
N TRP A 96 -14.29 14.39 4.17
CA TRP A 96 -15.17 14.65 3.03
C TRP A 96 -14.86 13.78 1.81
N VAL A 97 -13.63 13.26 1.69
CA VAL A 97 -13.25 12.30 0.66
C VAL A 97 -13.69 10.89 1.04
N VAL A 98 -13.56 10.53 2.32
CA VAL A 98 -13.94 9.19 2.82
C VAL A 98 -15.46 9.05 2.97
N ARG A 99 -16.18 10.13 3.32
CA ARG A 99 -17.62 10.11 3.61
C ARG A 99 -18.49 9.55 2.47
N PRO A 100 -18.32 9.97 1.20
CA PRO A 100 -19.11 9.41 0.10
C PRO A 100 -18.79 7.93 -0.15
N LEU A 101 -17.57 7.49 0.13
CA LEU A 101 -17.16 6.09 0.02
C LEU A 101 -17.78 5.21 1.12
N LEU A 102 -17.97 5.77 2.33
CA LEU A 102 -18.62 5.10 3.46
C LEU A 102 -20.16 5.27 3.49
N ARG A 103 -20.76 5.94 2.51
CA ARG A 103 -22.22 6.10 2.42
C ARG A 103 -23.01 4.79 2.37
N PRO A 104 -22.56 3.72 1.69
CA PRO A 104 -23.35 2.50 1.60
C PRO A 104 -23.38 1.78 2.95
N GLY A 105 -24.57 1.53 3.50
CA GLY A 105 -24.72 0.85 4.80
C GLY A 105 -24.13 -0.56 4.83
N TRP A 106 -24.08 -1.25 3.69
CA TRP A 106 -23.44 -2.56 3.57
C TRP A 106 -21.92 -2.49 3.75
N LEU A 107 -21.28 -1.41 3.28
CA LEU A 107 -19.83 -1.18 3.45
C LEU A 107 -19.48 -0.97 4.92
N LEU A 108 -20.29 -0.21 5.65
CA LEU A 108 -20.13 -0.03 7.09
C LEU A 108 -20.38 -1.33 7.87
N ALA A 109 -21.40 -2.11 7.49
CA ALA A 109 -21.66 -3.41 8.10
C ALA A 109 -20.50 -4.39 7.88
N PHE A 110 -19.99 -4.45 6.65
CA PHE A 110 -18.82 -5.26 6.30
C PHE A 110 -17.57 -4.78 7.06
N ALA A 111 -17.29 -3.48 7.08
CA ALA A 111 -16.16 -2.91 7.80
C ALA A 111 -16.20 -3.25 9.29
N ARG A 112 -17.39 -3.17 9.92
CA ARG A 112 -17.58 -3.56 11.33
C ARG A 112 -17.37 -5.05 11.56
N TRP A 113 -17.75 -5.90 10.61
CA TRP A 113 -17.49 -7.34 10.69
C TRP A 113 -16.00 -7.64 10.53
N ALA A 114 -15.35 -7.06 9.52
CA ALA A 114 -13.93 -7.24 9.21
C ALA A 114 -13.00 -6.70 10.31
N THR A 115 -13.43 -5.68 11.05
CA THR A 115 -12.68 -5.12 12.19
C THR A 115 -12.90 -5.87 13.51
N ARG A 116 -13.71 -6.93 13.55
CA ARG A 116 -13.79 -7.81 14.74
C ARG A 116 -12.44 -8.49 14.95
N PRO A 117 -11.95 -8.63 16.20
CA PRO A 117 -10.57 -9.09 16.47
C PRO A 117 -10.26 -10.46 15.84
N LEU A 118 -11.21 -11.40 15.89
CA LEU A 118 -11.04 -12.71 15.25
C LEU A 118 -11.10 -12.63 13.72
N ALA A 119 -12.02 -11.85 13.15
CA ALA A 119 -12.12 -11.69 11.70
C ALA A 119 -10.89 -10.99 11.13
N ALA A 120 -10.42 -9.92 11.77
CA ALA A 120 -9.20 -9.20 11.42
C ALA A 120 -7.96 -10.11 11.52
N GLY A 121 -7.85 -10.88 12.60
CA GLY A 121 -6.78 -11.86 12.78
C GLY A 121 -6.78 -12.93 11.68
N ILE A 122 -7.95 -13.47 11.33
CA ILE A 122 -8.08 -14.46 10.26
C ILE A 122 -7.77 -13.82 8.89
N LEU A 123 -8.32 -12.65 8.59
CA LEU A 123 -8.09 -11.91 7.33
C LEU A 123 -6.63 -11.52 7.14
N PHE A 124 -5.90 -11.26 8.22
CA PHE A 124 -4.47 -11.00 8.18
C PHE A 124 -3.66 -12.29 8.05
N SER A 125 -3.92 -13.28 8.92
CA SER A 125 -3.10 -14.47 9.05
C SER A 125 -3.34 -15.52 7.97
N VAL A 126 -4.56 -15.67 7.45
CA VAL A 126 -4.86 -16.72 6.46
C VAL A 126 -4.18 -16.45 5.11
N PRO A 127 -4.30 -15.26 4.50
CA PRO A 127 -3.64 -14.99 3.22
C PRO A 127 -2.11 -15.03 3.33
N ILE A 128 -1.54 -14.46 4.40
CA ILE A 128 -0.08 -14.43 4.60
C ILE A 128 0.49 -15.83 4.83
N THR A 129 -0.29 -16.71 5.47
CA THR A 129 0.14 -18.10 5.70
C THR A 129 -0.02 -18.92 4.42
N LEU A 130 -1.19 -18.89 3.77
CA LEU A 130 -1.48 -19.66 2.56
C LEU A 130 -0.56 -19.33 1.39
N TRP A 131 -0.19 -18.06 1.21
CA TRP A 131 0.66 -17.62 0.09
C TRP A 131 2.16 -17.85 0.36
N HIS A 132 2.53 -18.18 1.60
CA HIS A 132 3.93 -18.35 2.03
C HIS A 132 4.19 -19.76 2.62
N PHE A 133 3.30 -20.71 2.30
CA PHE A 133 3.47 -22.15 2.53
C PHE A 133 4.18 -22.78 1.32
#